data_AF-A0A0F9JSP0-F1
#
_entry.id   AF-A0A0F9JSP0-F1
#
_cell.length_a   1.000
_cell.length_b   1.000
_cell.length_c   1.000
_cell.angle_alpha   90.00
_cell.angle_beta   90.00
_cell.angle_gamma   90.00
#
_symmetry.space_group_name_H-M   'P 1'
#
loop_
_entity.id
_entity.type
_entity.pdbx_description
1 polymer ?
#
loop_
_entity_poly.entity_id
_entity_poly.type
_entity_poly.pdbx_seq_one_letter_code
_entity_poly.pdbx_strand_id
1 'polypeptide(L)'
;IGTGLTPEEFHQKISKKEITGHVGLIQSIQLISAALGLEYERIIESPPKEVITKREFTTSYGELVPEGFVCGLQSKIYATIGGLEIISLDFVAYAGEHDEYDSILIDGIPKIHQKIIGGVHGDLGTSAMVLNLIPKVIEAKSGLLTMLELPVPCNTENIWKNGSNK
;
A
#
# COMPACT_ATOMS: atom_id res chain seq x y z
N ILE A 1 -10.29 3.04 7.83
CA ILE A 1 -9.32 2.47 8.80
C ILE A 1 -9.87 2.27 10.22
N GLY A 2 -11.13 2.65 10.50
CA GLY A 2 -11.76 2.33 11.79
C GLY A 2 -11.51 3.32 12.92
N THR A 3 -10.93 4.49 12.62
CA THR A 3 -10.66 5.55 13.59
C THR A 3 -11.92 5.93 14.38
N GLY A 4 -11.80 6.01 15.70
CA GLY A 4 -12.89 6.41 16.61
C GLY A 4 -13.85 5.28 17.01
N LEU A 5 -13.65 4.05 16.50
CA LEU A 5 -14.43 2.89 16.91
C LEU A 5 -13.86 2.25 18.18
N THR A 6 -14.72 1.57 18.94
CA THR A 6 -14.27 0.56 19.91
C THR A 6 -13.68 -0.66 19.18
N PRO A 7 -12.81 -1.46 19.83
CA PRO A 7 -12.33 -2.71 19.24
C PRO A 7 -13.50 -3.62 18.82
N GLU A 8 -14.53 -3.77 19.66
CA GLU A 8 -15.68 -4.62 19.36
C GLU A 8 -16.43 -4.16 18.09
N GLU A 9 -16.68 -2.86 17.95
CA GLU A 9 -17.32 -2.29 16.76
C GLU A 9 -16.47 -2.47 15.50
N PHE A 10 -15.15 -2.28 15.62
CA PHE A 10 -14.22 -2.50 14.51
C PHE A 10 -14.31 -3.93 14.00
N HIS A 11 -14.22 -4.92 14.90
CA HIS A 11 -14.28 -6.34 14.55
C HIS A 11 -15.64 -6.72 13.95
N GLN A 12 -16.75 -6.18 14.49
CA GLN A 12 -18.08 -6.35 13.90
C GLN A 12 -18.13 -5.80 12.47
N LYS A 13 -17.62 -4.60 12.23
CA LYS A 13 -17.60 -3.95 10.91
C LYS A 13 -16.70 -4.67 9.91
N ILE A 14 -15.57 -5.22 10.35
CA ILE A 14 -14.72 -6.10 9.52
C ILE A 14 -15.50 -7.36 9.13
N SER A 15 -16.15 -8.04 10.08
CA SER A 15 -16.91 -9.27 9.81
C SER A 15 -18.07 -9.06 8.82
N LYS A 16 -18.71 -7.88 8.87
CA LYS A 16 -19.77 -7.46 7.95
C LYS A 16 -19.26 -6.90 6.63
N LYS A 17 -17.93 -6.79 6.46
CA LYS A 17 -17.26 -6.16 5.30
C LYS A 17 -17.63 -4.69 5.09
N GLU A 18 -18.07 -4.00 6.14
CA GLU A 18 -18.23 -2.55 6.15
C GLU A 18 -16.87 -1.84 6.19
N ILE A 19 -15.86 -2.51 6.76
CA ILE A 19 -14.45 -2.15 6.67
C ILE A 19 -13.73 -3.37 6.07
N THR A 20 -12.84 -3.15 5.12
CA THR A 20 -12.17 -4.24 4.37
C THR A 20 -10.68 -4.37 4.65
N GLY A 21 -10.07 -3.43 5.37
CA GLY A 21 -8.60 -3.32 5.41
C GLY A 21 -8.05 -2.72 4.13
N HIS A 22 -6.77 -2.95 3.85
CA HIS A 22 -6.14 -2.54 2.59
C HIS A 22 -6.56 -3.46 1.45
N VAL A 23 -6.91 -2.89 0.30
CA VAL A 23 -7.21 -3.63 -0.92
C VAL A 23 -6.04 -3.47 -1.88
N GLY A 24 -5.42 -4.58 -2.29
CA GLY A 24 -4.33 -4.55 -3.28
C GLY A 24 -3.12 -5.41 -2.94
N LEU A 25 -2.94 -5.84 -1.68
CA LEU A 25 -1.70 -6.52 -1.27
C LEU A 25 -1.50 -7.88 -1.95
N ILE A 26 -2.60 -8.61 -2.25
CA ILE A 26 -2.54 -9.85 -3.05
C ILE A 26 -1.96 -9.55 -4.43
N GLN A 27 -2.47 -8.52 -5.10
CA GLN A 27 -2.03 -8.10 -6.42
C GLN A 27 -0.57 -7.63 -6.38
N SER A 28 -0.15 -6.93 -5.31
CA SER A 28 1.24 -6.53 -5.11
C SER A 28 2.17 -7.73 -4.97
N ILE A 29 1.82 -8.74 -4.16
CA ILE A 29 2.59 -9.99 -4.07
C ILE A 29 2.68 -10.66 -5.44
N GLN A 30 1.57 -10.77 -6.17
CA GLN A 30 1.55 -11.38 -7.50
C GLN A 30 2.46 -10.65 -8.48
N LEU A 31 2.44 -9.32 -8.46
CA LEU A 31 3.28 -8.48 -9.32
C LEU A 31 4.77 -8.62 -8.97
N ILE A 32 5.11 -8.62 -7.67
CA ILE A 32 6.49 -8.83 -7.20
C ILE A 32 6.98 -10.23 -7.59
N SER A 33 6.18 -11.26 -7.36
CA SER A 33 6.49 -12.64 -7.75
C SER A 33 6.72 -12.75 -9.27
N ALA A 34 5.83 -12.17 -10.07
CA ALA A 34 5.98 -12.16 -11.54
C ALA A 34 7.24 -11.41 -11.99
N ALA A 35 7.56 -10.27 -11.38
CA ALA A 35 8.74 -9.48 -11.71
C ALA A 35 10.05 -10.19 -11.38
N LEU A 36 10.10 -10.90 -10.26
CA LEU A 36 11.29 -11.60 -9.77
C LEU A 36 11.40 -13.05 -10.27
N GLY A 37 10.35 -13.57 -10.94
CA GLY A 37 10.28 -14.98 -11.31
C GLY A 37 10.18 -15.92 -10.11
N LEU A 38 9.58 -15.47 -9.01
CA LEU A 38 9.41 -16.27 -7.80
C LEU A 38 8.11 -17.07 -7.86
N GLU A 39 8.21 -18.36 -7.61
CA GLU A 39 7.05 -19.24 -7.45
C GLU A 39 6.56 -19.23 -5.99
N TYR A 40 5.26 -19.42 -5.80
CA TYR A 40 4.64 -19.58 -4.48
C TYR A 40 3.50 -20.61 -4.56
N GLU A 41 3.25 -21.31 -3.46
CA GLU A 41 2.15 -22.28 -3.35
C GLU A 41 0.84 -21.61 -2.90
N ARG A 42 0.94 -20.62 -2.02
CA ARG A 42 -0.21 -19.94 -1.43
C ARG A 42 0.14 -18.51 -1.04
N ILE A 43 -0.88 -17.67 -1.09
CA ILE A 43 -0.88 -16.34 -0.49
C ILE A 43 -1.83 -16.39 0.71
N ILE A 44 -1.36 -15.99 1.88
CA ILE A 44 -2.14 -16.01 3.12
C ILE A 44 -2.30 -14.57 3.59
N GLU A 45 -3.56 -14.12 3.61
CA GLU A 45 -3.96 -12.83 4.16
C GLU A 45 -4.47 -13.01 5.58
N SER A 46 -3.85 -12.29 6.53
CA SER A 46 -4.35 -12.24 7.90
C SER A 46 -5.54 -11.29 7.98
N PRO A 47 -6.56 -11.58 8.82
CA PRO A 47 -7.60 -10.60 9.10
C PRO A 47 -6.99 -9.26 9.53
N PRO A 48 -7.51 -8.11 9.05
CA PRO A 48 -7.03 -6.81 9.47
C PRO A 48 -7.08 -6.69 10.99
N LYS A 49 -5.97 -6.25 11.59
CA LYS A 49 -5.86 -5.99 13.02
C LYS A 49 -6.07 -4.52 13.30
N GLU A 50 -6.73 -4.21 14.39
CA GLU A 50 -6.88 -2.84 14.87
C GLU A 50 -5.56 -2.28 15.41
N VAL A 51 -5.35 -0.99 15.18
CA VAL A 51 -4.31 -0.21 15.87
C VAL A 51 -5.02 0.61 16.94
N ILE A 52 -4.66 0.39 18.20
CA ILE A 52 -5.26 1.07 19.35
C ILE A 52 -4.43 2.29 19.73
N THR A 53 -5.11 3.42 19.96
CA THR A 53 -4.43 4.62 20.45
C THR A 53 -4.10 4.49 21.94
N LYS A 54 -2.88 4.88 22.29
CA LYS A 54 -2.36 4.89 23.67
C LYS A 54 -2.62 6.18 24.43
N ARG A 55 -3.19 7.18 23.76
CA ARG A 55 -3.47 8.52 24.28
C ARG A 55 -4.57 9.14 23.45
N GLU A 56 -5.38 9.99 24.07
CA GLU A 56 -6.40 10.72 23.32
C GLU A 56 -5.76 11.70 22.33
N PHE A 57 -6.41 11.90 21.19
CA PHE A 57 -6.02 12.92 20.22
C PHE A 57 -7.23 13.38 19.41
N THR A 58 -7.14 14.56 18.81
CA THR A 58 -8.16 15.07 17.89
C THR A 58 -7.71 14.83 16.45
N THR A 59 -8.58 14.25 15.63
CA THR A 59 -8.31 14.03 14.20
C THR A 59 -8.20 15.36 13.44
N SER A 60 -7.69 15.32 12.21
CA SER A 60 -7.70 16.48 11.29
C SER A 60 -9.10 16.98 10.94
N TYR A 61 -10.14 16.18 11.21
CA TYR A 61 -11.55 16.53 11.03
C TYR A 61 -12.20 17.12 12.29
N GLY A 62 -11.46 17.26 13.40
CA GLY A 62 -11.97 17.83 14.65
C GLY A 62 -12.66 16.82 15.58
N GLU A 63 -12.55 15.52 15.31
CA GLU A 63 -13.17 14.47 16.14
C GLU A 63 -12.19 13.99 17.22
N LEU A 64 -12.65 13.91 18.48
CA LEU A 64 -11.86 13.36 19.58
C LEU A 64 -11.84 11.83 19.52
N VAL A 65 -10.66 11.23 19.51
CA VAL A 65 -10.43 9.79 19.63
C VAL A 65 -9.89 9.51 21.03
N PRO A 66 -10.66 8.85 21.93
CA PRO A 66 -10.21 8.56 23.29
C PRO A 66 -9.10 7.50 23.34
N GLU A 67 -8.35 7.46 24.45
CA GLU A 67 -7.45 6.34 24.75
C GLU A 67 -8.19 4.99 24.71
N GLY A 68 -7.55 3.97 24.15
CA GLY A 68 -8.14 2.62 24.05
C GLY A 68 -9.07 2.41 22.85
N PHE A 69 -9.34 3.44 22.06
CA PHE A 69 -10.11 3.33 20.82
C PHE A 69 -9.20 3.01 19.63
N VAL A 70 -9.81 2.50 18.57
CA VAL A 70 -9.13 2.24 17.31
C VAL A 70 -8.73 3.57 16.66
N CYS A 71 -7.46 3.72 16.30
CA CYS A 71 -6.96 4.83 15.49
C CYS A 71 -6.61 4.42 14.07
N GLY A 72 -6.54 3.12 13.78
CA GLY A 72 -6.24 2.61 12.45
C GLY A 72 -6.26 1.10 12.35
N LEU A 73 -5.60 0.56 11.34
CA LEU A 73 -5.50 -0.87 11.11
C LEU A 73 -4.15 -1.30 10.54
N GLN A 74 -3.85 -2.58 10.71
CA GLN A 74 -2.75 -3.29 10.09
C GLN A 74 -3.29 -4.43 9.22
N SER A 75 -2.85 -4.46 7.96
CA SER A 75 -3.08 -5.56 7.02
C SER A 75 -1.76 -6.24 6.72
N LYS A 76 -1.65 -7.52 7.08
CA LYS A 76 -0.45 -8.34 6.83
C LYS A 76 -0.77 -9.51 5.92
N ILE A 77 0.04 -9.67 4.89
CA ILE A 77 -0.07 -10.76 3.91
C ILE A 77 1.30 -11.33 3.61
N TYR A 78 1.36 -12.60 3.24
CA TYR A 78 2.59 -13.24 2.83
C TYR A 78 2.36 -14.36 1.82
N ALA A 79 3.35 -14.59 0.95
CA ALA A 79 3.42 -15.72 0.05
C ALA A 79 4.35 -16.79 0.63
N THR A 80 3.99 -18.06 0.48
CA THR A 80 4.83 -19.17 0.95
C THR A 80 5.11 -20.23 -0.12
N ILE A 81 6.28 -20.86 -0.03
CA ILE A 81 6.65 -22.08 -0.77
C ILE A 81 7.34 -23.06 0.19
N GLY A 82 6.95 -24.33 0.21
CA GLY A 82 7.51 -25.32 1.14
C GLY A 82 7.39 -24.93 2.62
N GLY A 83 6.38 -24.12 2.96
CA GLY A 83 6.18 -23.59 4.32
C GLY A 83 7.05 -22.39 4.71
N LEU A 84 7.93 -21.90 3.83
CA LEU A 84 8.74 -20.71 4.05
C LEU A 84 8.05 -19.46 3.50
N GLU A 85 8.04 -18.37 4.27
CA GLU A 85 7.60 -17.05 3.79
C GLU A 85 8.66 -16.47 2.86
N ILE A 86 8.31 -16.22 1.60
CA ILE A 86 9.25 -15.69 0.58
C ILE A 86 9.01 -14.23 0.25
N ILE A 87 7.77 -13.74 0.46
CA ILE A 87 7.39 -12.34 0.32
C ILE A 87 6.41 -12.05 1.44
N SER A 88 6.65 -10.97 2.18
CA SER A 88 5.71 -10.46 3.18
C SER A 88 5.46 -8.98 2.95
N LEU A 89 4.20 -8.56 2.98
CA LEU A 89 3.81 -7.16 2.97
C LEU A 89 3.08 -6.85 4.27
N ASP A 90 3.48 -5.76 4.92
CA ASP A 90 2.89 -5.26 6.16
C ASP A 90 2.48 -3.81 5.96
N PHE A 91 1.17 -3.59 5.88
CA PHE A 91 0.58 -2.27 5.68
C PHE A 91 -0.06 -1.80 6.98
N VAL A 92 0.43 -0.70 7.52
CA VAL A 92 -0.11 -0.07 8.74
C VAL A 92 -0.57 1.33 8.39
N ALA A 93 -1.84 1.64 8.65
CA ALA A 93 -2.39 2.97 8.45
C ALA A 93 -3.23 3.39 9.65
N TYR A 94 -2.85 4.48 10.30
CA TYR A 94 -3.52 4.99 11.49
C TYR A 94 -3.46 6.51 11.58
N ALA A 95 -4.43 7.08 12.29
CA ALA A 95 -4.51 8.50 12.56
C ALA A 95 -3.70 8.88 13.82
N GLY A 96 -3.30 10.15 13.88
CA GLY A 96 -2.47 10.70 14.97
C GLY A 96 -1.00 10.81 14.57
N GLU A 97 -0.18 11.36 15.47
CA GLU A 97 1.25 11.58 15.20
C GLU A 97 2.03 10.27 15.24
N HIS A 98 2.72 9.98 14.14
CA HIS A 98 3.62 8.85 14.04
C HIS A 98 4.69 9.04 12.96
N ASP A 99 5.75 8.24 13.05
CA ASP A 99 6.75 8.16 12.01
C ASP A 99 6.19 7.39 10.81
N GLU A 100 5.96 8.11 9.72
CA GLU A 100 5.58 7.52 8.43
C GLU A 100 6.83 7.10 7.64
N TYR A 101 6.75 5.93 7.00
CA TYR A 101 7.79 5.48 6.08
C TYR A 101 7.30 4.36 5.18
N ASP A 102 7.93 4.24 4.00
CA ASP A 102 7.93 3.01 3.22
C ASP A 102 9.29 2.34 3.37
N SER A 103 9.31 1.03 3.60
CA SER A 103 10.55 0.26 3.76
C SER A 103 10.50 -1.03 2.95
N ILE A 104 11.59 -1.31 2.25
CA ILE A 104 11.78 -2.53 1.48
C ILE A 104 13.06 -3.19 1.99
N LEU A 105 12.95 -4.45 2.40
CA LEU A 105 14.06 -5.30 2.78
C LEU A 105 14.11 -6.50 1.82
N ILE A 106 15.20 -6.64 1.09
CA ILE A 106 15.47 -7.80 0.24
C ILE A 106 16.60 -8.58 0.88
N ASP A 107 16.28 -9.78 1.38
CA ASP A 107 17.27 -10.69 1.94
C ASP A 107 17.87 -11.54 0.82
N GLY A 108 19.11 -11.25 0.47
CA GLY A 108 19.81 -11.85 -0.66
C GLY A 108 21.29 -11.47 -0.64
N ILE A 109 21.97 -11.66 -1.77
CA ILE A 109 23.40 -11.31 -1.90
C ILE A 109 23.56 -10.33 -3.08
N PRO A 110 23.85 -9.04 -2.82
CA PRO A 110 23.92 -8.40 -1.51
C PRO A 110 22.54 -8.22 -0.87
N LYS A 111 22.51 -8.07 0.46
CA LYS A 111 21.32 -7.65 1.19
C LYS A 111 21.01 -6.19 0.89
N ILE A 112 19.75 -5.87 0.59
CA ILE A 112 19.32 -4.50 0.30
C ILE A 112 18.29 -4.07 1.35
N HIS A 113 18.51 -2.90 1.94
CA HIS A 113 17.52 -2.22 2.78
C HIS A 113 17.33 -0.79 2.28
N GLN A 114 16.13 -0.48 1.80
CA GLN A 114 15.72 0.84 1.36
C GLN A 114 14.61 1.36 2.28
N LYS A 115 14.70 2.63 2.68
CA LYS A 115 13.68 3.31 3.48
C LYS A 115 13.43 4.73 2.95
N ILE A 116 12.16 5.08 2.74
CA ILE A 116 11.70 6.43 2.38
C ILE A 116 11.08 7.04 3.63
N ILE A 117 11.74 8.03 4.23
CA ILE A 117 11.23 8.72 5.43
C ILE A 117 10.07 9.63 5.04
N GLY A 118 8.97 9.58 5.80
CA GLY A 118 7.70 10.23 5.48
C GLY A 118 6.83 9.44 4.50
N GLY A 119 7.34 8.33 3.96
CA GLY A 119 6.65 7.54 2.94
C GLY A 119 6.42 8.31 1.63
N VAL A 120 5.86 7.62 0.64
CA VAL A 120 5.30 8.26 -0.54
C VAL A 120 3.85 8.63 -0.24
N HIS A 121 3.53 9.93 -0.30
CA HIS A 121 2.17 10.40 -0.03
C HIS A 121 1.15 9.72 -0.95
N GLY A 122 0.19 9.01 -0.37
CA GLY A 122 -0.76 8.16 -1.12
C GLY A 122 -1.54 8.90 -2.20
N ASP A 123 -2.22 10.00 -1.86
CA ASP A 123 -3.09 10.72 -2.82
C ASP A 123 -2.31 11.39 -3.94
N LEU A 124 -1.30 12.19 -3.58
CA LEU A 124 -0.42 12.87 -4.54
C LEU A 124 0.35 11.87 -5.40
N GLY A 125 0.89 10.80 -4.79
CA GLY A 125 1.61 9.74 -5.49
C GLY A 125 0.72 8.98 -6.47
N THR A 126 -0.50 8.62 -6.08
CA THR A 126 -1.46 7.93 -6.96
C THR A 126 -1.82 8.78 -8.16
N SER A 127 -2.18 10.05 -7.92
CA SER A 127 -2.54 10.98 -8.99
C SER A 127 -1.36 11.28 -9.92
N ALA A 128 -0.16 11.47 -9.35
CA ALA A 128 1.06 11.66 -10.12
C ALA A 128 1.40 10.43 -10.97
N MET A 129 1.21 9.21 -10.45
CA MET A 129 1.43 7.99 -11.24
C MET A 129 0.47 7.88 -12.41
N VAL A 130 -0.83 8.10 -12.19
CA VAL A 130 -1.82 8.07 -13.27
C VAL A 130 -1.44 9.05 -14.37
N LEU A 131 -1.17 10.32 -14.04
CA LEU A 131 -0.83 11.35 -15.03
C LEU A 131 0.48 11.06 -15.77
N ASN A 132 1.52 10.63 -15.06
CA ASN A 132 2.83 10.34 -15.64
C ASN A 132 2.85 9.08 -16.51
N LEU A 133 1.87 8.19 -16.35
CA LEU A 133 1.75 6.99 -17.18
C LEU A 133 0.99 7.23 -18.48
N ILE A 134 0.13 8.26 -18.58
CA ILE A 134 -0.69 8.50 -19.79
C ILE A 134 0.12 8.46 -21.10
N PRO A 135 1.21 9.23 -21.28
CA PRO A 135 1.96 9.18 -22.55
C PRO A 135 2.58 7.80 -22.80
N LYS A 136 3.04 7.11 -21.74
CA LYS A 136 3.63 5.76 -21.84
C LYS A 136 2.58 4.73 -22.23
N VAL A 137 1.35 4.86 -21.75
CA VAL A 137 0.24 3.95 -22.06
C VAL A 137 -0.25 4.16 -23.49
N ILE A 138 -0.30 5.42 -23.99
CA ILE A 138 -0.69 5.72 -25.37
C ILE A 138 0.29 5.07 -26.37
N GLU A 139 1.57 5.03 -26.04
CA GLU A 139 2.62 4.42 -26.88
C GLU A 139 2.77 2.89 -26.67
N ALA A 140 2.08 2.32 -25.69
CA ALA A 140 2.21 0.91 -25.36
C ALA A 140 1.48 0.00 -26.36
N LYS A 141 1.88 -1.28 -26.37
CA LYS A 141 1.17 -2.31 -27.14
C LYS A 141 -0.28 -2.43 -26.69
N SER A 142 -1.19 -2.76 -27.61
CA SER A 142 -2.59 -3.03 -27.25
C SER A 142 -2.71 -4.27 -26.34
N GLY A 143 -3.62 -4.22 -25.37
CA GLY A 143 -3.91 -5.34 -24.47
C GLY A 143 -4.14 -4.88 -23.02
N LEU A 144 -4.35 -5.86 -22.13
CA LEU A 144 -4.35 -5.62 -20.68
C LEU A 144 -2.91 -5.69 -20.19
N LEU A 145 -2.32 -4.54 -19.89
CA LEU A 145 -0.94 -4.42 -19.42
C LEU A 145 -0.88 -4.16 -17.92
N THR A 146 0.26 -4.51 -17.33
CA THR A 146 0.62 -4.17 -15.95
C THR A 146 1.80 -3.18 -15.95
N MET A 147 2.24 -2.79 -14.76
CA MET A 147 3.43 -1.96 -14.59
C MET A 147 4.72 -2.62 -15.08
N LEU A 148 4.74 -3.95 -15.25
CA LEU A 148 5.92 -4.68 -15.74
C LEU A 148 6.14 -4.50 -17.24
N GLU A 149 5.08 -4.24 -18.00
CA GLU A 149 5.17 -4.03 -19.46
C GLU A 149 5.37 -2.55 -19.85
N LEU A 150 5.32 -1.63 -18.89
CA LEU A 150 5.49 -0.20 -19.13
C LEU A 150 6.90 0.26 -18.75
N PRO A 151 7.46 1.28 -19.45
CA PRO A 151 8.71 1.90 -19.01
C PRO A 151 8.56 2.47 -17.59
N VAL A 152 9.66 2.47 -16.83
CA VAL A 152 9.71 2.99 -15.45
C VAL A 152 9.00 4.36 -15.39
N PRO A 153 8.08 4.56 -14.42
CA PRO A 153 7.41 5.84 -14.24
C PRO A 153 8.42 6.97 -14.02
N CYS A 154 8.18 8.12 -14.63
CA CYS A 154 9.04 9.29 -14.51
C CYS A 154 8.19 10.56 -14.57
N ASN A 155 8.72 11.69 -14.11
CA ASN A 155 8.08 12.97 -14.35
C ASN A 155 7.94 13.20 -15.87
N THR A 156 6.75 13.56 -16.33
CA THR A 156 6.43 13.76 -17.76
C THR A 156 6.09 15.20 -18.12
N GLU A 157 6.33 16.16 -17.23
CA GLU A 157 5.94 17.57 -17.42
C GLU A 157 6.42 18.16 -18.75
N ASN A 158 7.65 17.80 -19.18
CA ASN A 158 8.23 18.27 -20.43
C ASN A 158 7.51 17.74 -21.69
N ILE A 159 6.88 16.56 -21.61
CA ILE A 159 6.11 15.98 -22.73
C ILE A 159 4.86 16.82 -22.97
N TRP A 160 4.15 17.18 -21.89
CA TRP A 160 2.92 17.97 -21.95
C TRP A 160 3.14 19.41 -22.44
N LYS A 161 4.26 20.04 -22.03
CA LYS A 161 4.63 21.40 -22.48
C LYS A 161 4.93 21.47 -23.97
N ASN A 162 5.52 20.43 -24.55
CA ASN A 162 5.86 20.41 -25.97
C ASN A 162 4.68 20.01 -26.87
N GLY A 163 3.70 19.28 -26.33
CA GLY A 163 2.48 18.90 -27.05
C GLY A 163 1.44 20.02 -27.21
N SER A 164 1.51 21.08 -26.40
CA SER A 164 0.57 22.22 -26.41
C SER A 164 0.94 23.32 -27.41
N ASN A 165 2.04 23.17 -28.14
CA ASN A 165 2.47 24.04 -29.25
C ASN A 165 2.20 23.43 -30.65
N LYS A 166 1.31 22.44 -30.75
CA LYS A 166 0.84 21.86 -32.02
C LYS A 166 -0.66 22.06 -32.18
#